data_AF-A0A350XSP3-F1
#
_entry.id   AF-A0A350XSP3-F1
#
_cell.length_a   1.000
_cell.length_b   1.000
_cell.length_c   1.000
_cell.angle_alpha   90.00
_cell.angle_beta   90.00
_cell.angle_gamma   90.00
#
_symmetry.space_group_name_H-M   'P 1'
#
loop_
_entity.id
_entity.type
_entity.pdbx_description
1 polymer ?
#
loop_
_entity_poly.entity_id
_entity_poly.type
_entity_poly.pdbx_seq_one_letter_code
_entity_poly.pdbx_strand_id
1 'polypeptide(L)' 'MDVVQEISDWVICMDRGRVIAEGPPLVVAGNRDVIDAYLGSQHGEIPE' A
#
# COMPACT_ATOMS: atom_id res chain seq x y z
N MET A 1 -7.38 -13.06 3.38
CA MET A 1 -7.92 -12.88 2.02
C MET A 1 -7.09 -11.77 1.40
N ASP A 2 -6.01 -12.13 0.72
CA ASP A 2 -5.09 -11.17 0.11
C ASP A 2 -4.82 -11.58 -1.35
N VAL A 3 -5.90 -11.49 -2.14
CA VAL A 3 -5.98 -11.95 -3.54
C VAL A 3 -4.92 -11.29 -4.42
N VAL A 4 -4.55 -10.04 -4.11
CA VAL A 4 -3.52 -9.30 -4.85
C VAL A 4 -2.15 -9.93 -4.63
N GLN A 5 -1.82 -10.30 -3.38
CA GLN A 5 -0.57 -11.00 -3.07
C GLN A 5 -0.50 -12.40 -3.69
N GLU A 6 -1.62 -13.10 -3.80
CA GLU A 6 -1.66 -14.47 -4.31
C GLU A 6 -1.56 -14.57 -5.85
N ILE A 7 -2.07 -13.58 -6.58
CA ILE A 7 -2.23 -13.67 -8.04
C ILE A 7 -1.19 -12.83 -8.81
N SER A 8 -0.65 -11.77 -8.21
CA SER A 8 0.17 -10.80 -8.94
C SER A 8 1.66 -11.07 -8.74
N ASP A 9 2.42 -11.28 -9.82
CA ASP A 9 3.89 -11.34 -9.75
C ASP A 9 4.51 -9.96 -9.50
N TRP A 10 3.80 -8.90 -9.93
CA TRP A 10 4.27 -7.52 -9.89
C TRP A 10 3.10 -6.55 -9.74
N VAL A 11 3.29 -5.49 -8.95
CA VAL A 11 2.29 -4.44 -8.73
C VAL A 11 2.93 -3.06 -8.76
N ILE A 12 2.13 -2.07 -9.15
CA ILE A 12 2.47 -0.64 -9.10
C ILE A 12 1.45 0.04 -8.20
N CYS A 13 1.93 0.84 -7.26
CA CYS A 13 1.11 1.62 -6.36
C CYS A 13 1.25 3.12 -6.66
N MET A 14 0.13 3.83 -6.68
CA MET A 14 0.06 5.25 -7.03
C MET A 14 -0.71 6.04 -5.97
N ASP A 15 -0.23 7.25 -5.67
CA ASP A 15 -0.95 8.27 -4.89
C ASP A 15 -0.98 9.60 -5.66
N ARG A 16 -2.15 10.24 -5.74
CA ARG A 16 -2.38 11.53 -6.43
C ARG A 16 -1.72 11.63 -7.82
N GLY A 17 -1.80 10.57 -8.61
CA GLY A 17 -1.25 10.51 -9.97
C GLY A 17 0.26 10.31 -10.06
N ARG A 18 0.93 9.98 -8.95
CA ARG A 18 2.37 9.66 -8.91
C ARG A 18 2.57 8.21 -8.48
N VAL A 19 3.53 7.53 -9.10
CA VAL A 19 3.98 6.22 -8.63
C VAL A 19 4.77 6.40 -7.34
N ILE A 20 4.42 5.63 -6.31
CA ILE A 20 5.05 5.67 -4.99
C ILE A 20 5.80 4.38 -4.67
N ALA A 21 5.40 3.25 -5.27
CA ALA A 21 6.10 1.98 -5.14
C ALA A 21 5.79 1.06 -6.32
N GLU A 22 6.74 0.19 -6.64
CA GLU A 22 6.61 -0.81 -7.69
C GLU A 22 7.46 -2.05 -7.34
N GLY A 23 6.94 -3.25 -7.56
CA GLY A 23 7.65 -4.50 -7.26
C GLY A 23 6.72 -5.67 -6.92
N PRO A 24 7.29 -6.77 -6.37
CA PRO A 24 6.49 -7.89 -5.88
C PRO A 24 5.50 -7.43 -4.79
N PRO A 25 4.29 -8.02 -4.69
CA PRO A 25 3.24 -7.56 -3.78
C PRO A 25 3.69 -7.43 -2.33
N LEU A 26 4.45 -8.40 -1.83
CA LEU A 26 4.95 -8.41 -0.45
C LEU A 26 5.91 -7.24 -0.17
N VAL A 27 6.69 -6.83 -1.15
CA VAL A 27 7.63 -5.71 -1.05
C VAL A 27 6.85 -4.39 -1.05
N VAL A 28 5.87 -4.25 -1.95
CA VAL A 28 5.05 -3.05 -2.07
C VAL A 28 4.15 -2.85 -0.85
N ALA A 29 3.59 -3.93 -0.29
CA ALA A 29 2.76 -3.89 0.91
C ALA A 29 3.52 -3.40 2.16
N GLY A 30 4.83 -3.64 2.23
CA GLY A 30 5.69 -3.16 3.31
C GLY A 30 6.21 -1.73 3.11
N ASN A 31 5.90 -1.08 1.99
CA ASN A 31 6.35 0.27 1.70
C ASN A 31 5.56 1.29 2.54
N ARG A 32 6.27 2.15 3.28
CA ARG A 32 5.65 3.13 4.18
C ARG A 32 4.78 4.16 3.44
N ASP A 33 5.20 4.61 2.26
CA ASP A 33 4.42 5.56 1.45
C ASP A 33 3.10 4.92 0.97
N VAL A 34 3.12 3.61 0.69
CA VAL A 34 1.92 2.84 0.33
C VAL A 34 0.99 2.71 1.53
N ILE A 35 1.53 2.36 2.69
CA ILE A 35 0.75 2.25 3.94
C ILE A 35 0.10 3.60 4.28
N ASP A 36 0.87 4.68 4.23
CA ASP A 36 0.39 6.03 4.53
C ASP A 36 -0.68 6.49 3.53
N ALA A 37 -0.55 6.16 2.24
CA ALA A 37 -1.53 6.51 1.21
C ALA A 37 -2.88 5.78 1.37
N TYR A 38 -2.88 4.53 1.84
CA TYR A 38 -4.10 3.71 1.93
C TYR A 38 -4.76 3.72 3.32
N LEU A 39 -3.95 3.77 4.38
CA LEU A 39 -4.43 3.68 5.77
C LEU A 39 -4.36 5.02 6.51
N GLY A 40 -3.68 6.02 5.94
CA GLY A 40 -3.42 7.30 6.58
C GLY A 40 -2.36 7.20 7.69
N SER A 41 -1.78 8.34 8.07
CA SER A 41 -0.78 8.44 9.15
C SER A 41 -1.34 8.19 10.56
N GLN A 42 -2.61 7.80 10.68
CA GLN A 42 -3.32 7.61 11.94
C GLN A 42 -3.78 6.15 12.09
N HIS A 43 -2.83 5.23 12.29
CA HIS A 43 -3.12 4.07 13.11
C HIS A 43 -3.17 4.53 14.59
N GLY A 44 -4.29 5.15 15.03
CA GLY A 44 -4.49 5.37 16.47
C GLY A 44 -5.35 6.52 16.99
N GLU A 45 -6.07 7.31 16.19
CA GLU A 45 -7.06 8.25 16.76
C GLU A 45 -8.47 7.82 16.38
N ILE A 46 -9.12 7.18 17.35
CA ILE A 46 -10.57 7.04 17.42
C ILE A 46 -11.11 8.43 17.78
N PRO A 47 -11.93 9.09 16.94
CA PRO A 47 -12.54 10.35 17.32
C PRO A 47 -13.50 10.14 18.50
N GLU A 48 -13.42 11.01 19.52
CA GLU A 48 -14.40 11.07 20.61
C GLU A 48 -15.78 11.54 20.14
#